data_AF-A0AAW7QCT3-F1
#
_entry.id   AF-A0AAW7QCT3-F1
#
_cell.length_a   1.000
_cell.length_b   1.000
_cell.length_c   1.000
_cell.angle_alpha   90.00
_cell.angle_beta   90.00
_cell.angle_gamma   90.00
#
_symmetry.space_group_name_H-M   'P 1'
#
loop_
_entity.id
_entity.type
_entity.pdbx_description
1 polymer ?
#
loop_
_entity_poly.entity_id
_entity_poly.type
_entity_poly.pdbx_seq_one_letter_code
_entity_poly.pdbx_strand_id
1 'polypeptide(L)'
;MSKKIRDNEKLYIAKDILGKSENGNKIALDEQNNSNRLNPTNLDNKILIYERQVKGWFLDCAKKLSDENDDNDFIVLMICMSYIEGVIQYKKGMSTHGKSQKMFIESIKDIYPIINYNDDDLKRLYFQSRCGLFHNGMVSSDIILKNDFSDAIEINNVNRNRSDDIKINPSKLLDDIINHFDEYIRNLKQINNSELRRKFDSMYSVV
;
A
#
# COMPACT_ATOMS: atom_id res chain seq x y z
N MET A 1 3.70 -10.01 0.41
CA MET A 1 3.81 -10.98 1.53
C MET A 1 4.41 -10.28 2.72
N SER A 2 3.87 -10.50 3.92
CA SER A 2 4.39 -9.93 5.18
C SER A 2 5.71 -10.59 5.59
N LYS A 3 6.57 -9.82 6.29
CA LYS A 3 7.80 -10.35 6.88
C LYS A 3 7.45 -11.32 8.02
N LYS A 4 8.12 -12.48 8.05
CA LYS A 4 7.83 -13.55 9.02
C LYS A 4 8.86 -13.65 10.14
N ILE A 5 8.39 -14.00 11.33
CA ILE A 5 9.19 -14.41 12.48
C ILE A 5 9.91 -15.71 12.15
N ARG A 6 11.21 -15.76 12.45
CA ARG A 6 12.09 -16.91 12.26
C ARG A 6 12.40 -17.56 13.60
N ASP A 7 12.70 -18.85 13.56
CA ASP A 7 12.92 -19.62 14.80
C ASP A 7 14.25 -19.29 15.46
N ASN A 8 15.27 -18.95 14.67
CA ASN A 8 16.65 -18.78 15.13
C ASN A 8 17.14 -17.32 15.05
N GLU A 9 16.26 -16.37 14.75
CA GLU A 9 16.64 -14.97 14.57
C GLU A 9 15.64 -14.03 15.24
N LYS A 10 16.18 -12.97 15.85
CA LYS A 10 15.39 -11.80 16.27
C LYS A 10 15.41 -10.81 15.12
N LEU A 11 14.23 -10.37 14.69
CA LEU A 11 14.13 -9.42 13.58
C LEU A 11 12.93 -8.51 13.75
N TYR A 12 13.08 -7.25 13.34
CA TYR A 12 11.95 -6.34 13.26
C TYR A 12 10.96 -6.81 12.21
N ILE A 13 9.76 -7.17 12.67
CA ILE A 13 8.63 -7.55 11.80
C ILE A 13 7.73 -6.35 11.52
N ALA A 14 7.83 -5.27 12.27
CA ALA A 14 7.29 -3.95 11.93
C ALA A 14 8.23 -2.89 12.52
N LYS A 15 7.99 -1.61 12.22
CA LYS A 15 8.68 -0.51 12.90
C LYS A 15 8.49 -0.66 14.42
N ASP A 16 9.61 -0.82 15.12
CA ASP A 16 9.71 -1.01 16.57
C ASP A 16 8.94 -2.22 17.13
N ILE A 17 8.68 -3.23 16.29
CA ILE A 17 8.13 -4.52 16.72
C ILE A 17 9.12 -5.63 16.43
N LEU A 18 9.73 -6.17 17.49
CA LEU A 18 10.70 -7.25 17.40
C LEU A 18 10.00 -8.62 17.44
N GLY A 19 10.12 -9.38 16.36
CA GLY A 19 9.70 -10.78 16.27
C GLY A 19 10.80 -11.72 16.72
N LYS A 20 10.47 -12.71 17.55
CA LYS A 20 11.41 -13.76 17.99
C LYS A 20 10.69 -15.07 18.33
N SER A 21 11.43 -16.17 18.38
CA SER A 21 10.97 -17.43 18.98
C SER A 21 11.40 -17.51 20.45
N GLU A 22 10.50 -17.99 21.31
CA GLU A 22 10.71 -18.18 22.74
C GLU A 22 10.05 -19.49 23.18
N ASN A 23 10.86 -20.47 23.59
CA ASN A 23 10.39 -21.82 23.94
C ASN A 23 9.55 -22.47 22.83
N GLY A 24 9.96 -22.30 21.56
CA GLY A 24 9.24 -22.81 20.39
C GLY A 24 8.00 -22.00 19.97
N ASN A 25 7.63 -20.95 20.72
CA ASN A 25 6.51 -20.08 20.39
C ASN A 25 6.98 -18.79 19.72
N LYS A 26 6.35 -18.44 18.60
CA LYS A 26 6.59 -17.16 17.92
C LYS A 26 5.87 -16.04 18.67
N ILE A 27 6.62 -15.00 19.05
CA ILE A 27 6.10 -13.84 19.76
C ILE A 27 6.59 -12.55 19.12
N ALA A 28 5.87 -11.47 19.39
CA ALA A 28 6.24 -10.12 18.98
C ALA A 28 6.30 -9.21 20.22
N LEU A 29 7.29 -8.34 20.28
CA LEU A 29 7.48 -7.37 21.35
C LEU A 29 7.33 -5.96 20.77
N ASP A 30 6.39 -5.19 21.31
CA ASP A 30 6.15 -3.80 20.92
C ASP A 30 7.04 -2.87 21.75
N GLU A 31 8.19 -2.47 21.20
CA GLU A 31 9.20 -1.71 21.92
C GLU A 31 8.75 -0.27 22.22
N GLN A 32 7.80 0.28 21.45
CA GLN A 32 7.22 1.60 21.75
C GLN A 32 6.30 1.57 22.98
N ASN A 33 5.74 0.41 23.29
CA ASN A 33 4.78 0.24 24.38
C ASN A 33 5.39 -0.58 25.53
N ASN A 34 6.57 -0.17 26.01
CA ASN A 34 7.29 -0.82 27.12
C ASN A 34 7.55 -2.33 26.88
N SER A 35 7.86 -2.70 25.64
CA SER A 35 8.05 -4.11 25.22
C SER A 35 6.82 -5.00 25.50
N ASN A 36 5.61 -4.44 25.37
CA ASN A 36 4.37 -5.20 25.53
C ASN A 36 4.39 -6.43 24.60
N ARG A 37 3.97 -7.58 25.13
CA ARG A 37 4.02 -8.85 24.42
C ARG A 37 2.76 -9.01 23.56
N LEU A 38 2.95 -9.00 22.25
CA LEU A 38 1.91 -9.26 21.27
C LEU A 38 1.89 -10.75 20.91
N ASN A 39 0.68 -11.31 20.83
CA ASN A 39 0.45 -12.63 20.25
C ASN A 39 0.25 -12.49 18.73
N PRO A 40 1.21 -12.94 17.89
CA PRO A 40 1.16 -12.75 16.43
C PRO A 40 0.09 -13.61 15.71
N THR A 41 -0.58 -14.53 16.42
CA THR A 41 -1.71 -15.30 15.87
C THR A 41 -3.06 -14.67 16.21
N ASN A 42 -3.12 -13.77 17.19
CA ASN A 42 -4.33 -13.03 17.52
C ASN A 42 -4.58 -11.92 16.48
N LEU A 43 -5.84 -11.82 16.02
CA LEU A 43 -6.23 -10.91 14.95
C LEU A 43 -5.98 -9.42 15.26
N ASP A 44 -6.29 -8.95 16.46
CA ASP A 44 -6.11 -7.53 16.79
C ASP A 44 -4.63 -7.15 16.83
N ASN A 45 -3.78 -8.06 17.33
CA ASN A 45 -2.33 -7.89 17.26
C ASN A 45 -1.81 -7.97 15.83
N LYS A 46 -2.35 -8.86 14.97
CA LYS A 46 -2.01 -8.88 13.54
C LYS A 46 -2.34 -7.54 12.87
N ILE A 47 -3.50 -6.96 13.15
CA ILE A 47 -3.91 -5.65 12.61
C ILE A 47 -2.92 -4.56 13.06
N LEU A 48 -2.54 -4.55 14.34
CA LEU A 48 -1.54 -3.60 14.86
C LEU A 48 -0.17 -3.76 14.17
N ILE A 49 0.32 -5.00 14.03
CA ILE A 49 1.61 -5.26 13.38
C ILE A 49 1.57 -4.84 11.92
N TYR A 50 0.47 -5.15 11.21
CA TYR A 50 0.28 -4.73 9.82
C TYR A 50 0.22 -3.20 9.67
N GLU A 51 -0.51 -2.50 10.54
CA GLU A 51 -0.54 -1.03 10.56
C GLU A 51 0.87 -0.45 10.71
N ARG A 52 1.65 -0.98 11.66
CA ARG A 52 3.03 -0.55 11.92
C ARG A 52 3.99 -0.88 10.78
N GLN A 53 3.77 -1.98 10.06
CA GLN A 53 4.55 -2.34 8.87
C GLN A 53 4.31 -1.31 7.77
N VAL A 54 3.05 -1.09 7.39
CA VAL A 54 2.71 -0.23 6.25
C VAL A 54 3.03 1.23 6.55
N LYS A 55 2.63 1.76 7.71
CA LYS A 55 2.98 3.15 8.09
C LYS A 55 4.49 3.29 8.23
N GLY A 56 5.09 2.47 9.08
CA GLY A 56 6.48 2.68 9.48
C GLY A 56 7.52 2.41 8.41
N TRP A 57 7.29 1.45 7.51
CA TRP A 57 8.27 1.09 6.48
C TRP A 57 7.98 1.71 5.11
N PHE A 58 6.73 2.13 4.85
CA PHE A 58 6.34 2.64 3.53
C PHE A 58 5.82 4.07 3.62
N LEU A 59 4.67 4.30 4.27
CA LEU A 59 3.96 5.58 4.15
C LEU A 59 4.65 6.73 4.89
N ASP A 60 5.17 6.51 6.10
CA ASP A 60 5.95 7.50 6.84
C ASP A 60 7.23 7.89 6.06
N CYS A 61 7.85 6.91 5.39
CA CYS A 61 9.04 7.12 4.57
C CYS A 61 8.70 7.94 3.33
N ALA A 62 7.64 7.57 2.61
CA ALA A 62 7.17 8.31 1.45
C ALA A 62 6.80 9.75 1.81
N LYS A 63 6.15 9.97 2.97
CA LYS A 63 5.77 11.32 3.40
C LYS A 63 7.00 12.20 3.65
N LYS A 64 8.00 11.66 4.36
CA LYS A 64 9.28 12.37 4.56
C LYS A 64 9.96 12.71 3.25
N LEU A 65 10.06 11.74 2.33
CA LEU A 65 10.67 11.96 1.01
C LEU A 65 9.93 13.03 0.20
N SER A 66 8.60 12.99 0.23
CA SER A 66 7.73 13.98 -0.43
C SER A 66 7.88 15.38 0.16
N ASP A 67 8.03 15.49 1.47
CA ASP A 67 8.17 16.78 2.17
C ASP A 67 9.59 17.38 2.02
N GLU A 68 10.60 16.54 1.70
CA GLU A 68 11.99 16.98 1.51
C GLU A 68 12.22 17.72 0.19
N ASN A 69 11.77 17.15 -0.94
CA ASN A 69 12.12 17.60 -2.29
C ASN A 69 11.31 16.87 -3.39
N ASP A 70 10.90 17.59 -4.44
CA ASP A 70 10.27 17.06 -5.66
C ASP A 70 11.16 16.04 -6.44
N ASP A 71 12.50 16.06 -6.30
CA ASP A 71 13.38 15.05 -6.93
C ASP A 71 13.07 13.62 -6.44
N ASN A 72 12.37 13.48 -5.31
CA ASN A 72 11.96 12.19 -4.75
C ASN A 72 10.65 11.65 -5.36
N ASP A 73 9.99 12.39 -6.25
CA ASP A 73 8.66 12.08 -6.79
C ASP A 73 8.54 10.67 -7.39
N PHE A 74 9.58 10.19 -8.07
CA PHE A 74 9.61 8.84 -8.62
C PHE A 74 9.60 7.76 -7.53
N ILE A 75 10.35 7.97 -6.45
CA ILE A 75 10.42 7.04 -5.32
C ILE A 75 9.09 7.04 -4.56
N VAL A 76 8.53 8.24 -4.34
CA VAL A 76 7.19 8.39 -3.76
C VAL A 76 6.16 7.63 -4.59
N LEU A 77 6.18 7.81 -5.91
CA LEU A 77 5.29 7.09 -6.83
C LEU A 77 5.46 5.57 -6.75
N MET A 78 6.70 5.06 -6.69
CA MET A 78 6.96 3.62 -6.53
C MET A 78 6.33 3.05 -5.24
N ILE A 79 6.41 3.80 -4.13
CA ILE A 79 5.79 3.41 -2.86
C ILE A 79 4.26 3.42 -3.00
N CYS A 80 3.68 4.45 -3.61
CA CYS A 80 2.25 4.52 -3.89
C CYS A 80 1.77 3.33 -4.74
N MET A 81 2.48 2.98 -5.81
CA MET A 81 2.14 1.84 -6.68
C MET A 81 2.23 0.50 -5.94
N SER A 82 3.19 0.35 -5.01
CA SER A 82 3.32 -0.84 -4.17
C SER A 82 2.12 -0.99 -3.23
N TYR A 83 1.65 0.12 -2.65
CA TYR A 83 0.49 0.15 -1.78
C TYR A 83 -0.80 -0.28 -2.51
N ILE A 84 -1.06 0.31 -3.69
CA ILE A 84 -2.29 0.09 -4.48
C ILE A 84 -2.49 -1.41 -4.75
N GLU A 85 -1.43 -2.16 -5.08
CA GLU A 85 -1.56 -3.62 -5.24
C GLU A 85 -1.59 -4.38 -3.91
N GLY A 86 -0.84 -3.92 -2.91
CA GLY A 86 -0.72 -4.63 -1.64
C GLY A 86 -2.04 -4.68 -0.87
N VAL A 87 -2.70 -3.53 -0.72
CA VAL A 87 -3.87 -3.38 0.16
C VAL A 87 -5.07 -4.24 -0.28
N ILE A 88 -5.30 -4.34 -1.59
CA ILE A 88 -6.48 -5.02 -2.12
C ILE A 88 -6.47 -6.53 -1.86
N GLN A 89 -5.28 -7.15 -1.72
CA GLN A 89 -5.16 -8.56 -1.35
C GLN A 89 -5.76 -8.83 0.03
N TYR A 90 -5.48 -7.93 0.97
CA TYR A 90 -5.98 -8.03 2.33
C TYR A 90 -7.46 -7.65 2.42
N LYS A 91 -7.92 -6.65 1.66
CA LYS A 91 -9.35 -6.31 1.57
C LYS A 91 -10.19 -7.45 0.98
N LYS A 92 -9.65 -8.20 0.00
CA LYS A 92 -10.37 -9.30 -0.66
C LYS A 92 -10.15 -10.67 -0.03
N GLY A 93 -9.09 -10.83 0.75
CA GLY A 93 -8.72 -12.12 1.32
C GLY A 93 -8.18 -13.10 0.27
N MET A 94 -7.53 -12.60 -0.78
CA MET A 94 -6.98 -13.43 -1.84
C MET A 94 -5.68 -12.88 -2.41
N SER A 95 -4.80 -13.77 -2.87
CA SER A 95 -3.56 -13.41 -3.55
C SER A 95 -3.83 -12.73 -4.90
N THR A 96 -3.01 -11.72 -5.23
CA THR A 96 -3.00 -11.08 -6.56
C THR A 96 -2.20 -11.87 -7.60
N HIS A 97 -1.59 -13.01 -7.25
CA HIS A 97 -0.72 -13.73 -8.18
C HIS A 97 -1.43 -14.03 -9.52
N GLY A 98 -0.85 -13.57 -10.63
CA GLY A 98 -1.42 -13.68 -11.98
C GLY A 98 -2.61 -12.74 -12.27
N LYS A 99 -2.95 -11.82 -11.36
CA LYS A 99 -4.11 -10.90 -11.44
C LYS A 99 -3.75 -9.44 -11.10
N SER A 100 -2.48 -9.09 -11.11
CA SER A 100 -1.95 -7.77 -10.71
C SER A 100 -2.63 -6.59 -11.38
N GLN A 101 -2.85 -6.64 -12.69
CA GLN A 101 -3.54 -5.58 -13.44
C GLN A 101 -4.99 -5.39 -12.97
N LYS A 102 -5.76 -6.48 -12.85
CA LYS A 102 -7.15 -6.41 -12.40
C LYS A 102 -7.25 -5.83 -10.99
N MET A 103 -6.37 -6.28 -10.10
CA MET A 103 -6.36 -5.86 -8.70
C MET A 103 -5.93 -4.41 -8.54
N PHE A 104 -5.02 -3.93 -9.39
CA PHE A 104 -4.67 -2.52 -9.49
C PHE A 104 -5.88 -1.66 -9.87
N ILE A 105 -6.59 -2.02 -10.95
CA ILE A 105 -7.79 -1.31 -11.41
C ILE A 105 -8.84 -1.25 -10.30
N GLU A 106 -9.10 -2.38 -9.65
CA GLU A 106 -10.07 -2.46 -8.55
C GLU A 106 -9.65 -1.59 -7.36
N SER A 107 -8.35 -1.54 -7.03
CA SER A 107 -7.86 -0.69 -5.95
C SER A 107 -7.93 0.80 -6.28
N ILE A 108 -7.69 1.22 -7.53
CA ILE A 108 -7.85 2.62 -7.92
C ILE A 108 -9.32 3.05 -7.80
N LYS A 109 -10.26 2.20 -8.26
CA LYS A 109 -11.70 2.48 -8.12
C LYS A 109 -12.18 2.50 -6.67
N ASP A 110 -11.51 1.74 -5.81
CA ASP A 110 -11.79 1.69 -4.37
C ASP A 110 -11.24 2.94 -3.65
N ILE A 111 -10.11 3.51 -4.09
CA ILE A 111 -9.57 4.79 -3.60
C ILE A 111 -10.41 5.97 -4.12
N TYR A 112 -10.84 5.93 -5.38
CA TYR A 112 -11.59 7.01 -6.04
C TYR A 112 -12.99 6.57 -6.51
N PRO A 113 -13.92 6.21 -5.60
CA PRO A 113 -15.20 5.61 -5.96
C PRO A 113 -16.16 6.56 -6.72
N ILE A 114 -15.95 7.87 -6.61
CA ILE A 114 -16.77 8.90 -7.28
C ILE A 114 -16.28 9.19 -8.70
N ILE A 115 -15.01 8.89 -8.99
CA ILE A 115 -14.41 9.16 -10.31
C ILE A 115 -14.71 7.99 -11.23
N ASN A 116 -15.40 8.26 -12.33
CA ASN A 116 -15.73 7.25 -13.33
C ASN A 116 -14.56 7.03 -14.32
N TYR A 117 -13.46 6.49 -13.82
CA TYR A 117 -12.35 6.08 -14.69
C TYR A 117 -12.77 4.91 -15.59
N ASN A 118 -12.46 5.02 -16.88
CA ASN A 118 -12.59 3.90 -17.80
C ASN A 118 -11.56 2.81 -17.47
N ASP A 119 -11.93 1.54 -17.67
CA ASP A 119 -11.02 0.41 -17.42
C ASP A 119 -9.77 0.50 -18.29
N ASP A 120 -9.90 0.89 -19.56
CA ASP A 120 -8.74 0.97 -20.46
C ASP A 120 -7.75 2.06 -20.04
N ASP A 121 -8.24 3.17 -19.49
CA ASP A 121 -7.40 4.22 -18.91
C ASP A 121 -6.63 3.70 -17.69
N LEU A 122 -7.28 2.94 -16.81
CA LEU A 122 -6.63 2.34 -15.65
C LEU A 122 -5.66 1.21 -16.02
N LYS A 123 -5.96 0.45 -17.08
CA LYS A 123 -5.01 -0.52 -17.66
C LYS A 123 -3.78 0.21 -18.19
N ARG A 124 -3.96 1.33 -18.87
CA ARG A 124 -2.86 2.14 -19.38
C ARG A 124 -2.02 2.71 -18.23
N LEU A 125 -2.65 3.30 -17.23
CA LEU A 125 -1.98 3.75 -16.00
C LEU A 125 -1.14 2.64 -15.38
N TYR A 126 -1.69 1.42 -15.25
CA TYR A 126 -0.98 0.26 -14.72
C TYR A 126 0.30 -0.06 -15.50
N PHE A 127 0.24 -0.12 -16.84
CA PHE A 127 1.42 -0.43 -17.65
C PHE A 127 2.45 0.68 -17.63
N GLN A 128 2.02 1.94 -17.72
CA GLN A 128 2.94 3.08 -17.81
C GLN A 128 3.62 3.43 -16.49
N SER A 129 2.91 3.28 -15.37
CA SER A 129 3.47 3.57 -14.03
C SER A 129 4.17 2.35 -13.48
N ARG A 130 3.41 1.32 -13.09
CA ARG A 130 3.93 0.19 -12.34
C ARG A 130 4.86 -0.68 -13.17
N CYS A 131 4.47 -1.12 -14.37
CA CYS A 131 5.37 -1.96 -15.16
C CYS A 131 6.63 -1.19 -15.59
N GLY A 132 6.49 0.07 -15.99
CA GLY A 132 7.64 0.95 -16.27
C GLY A 132 8.60 1.06 -15.08
N LEU A 133 8.11 1.54 -13.93
CA LEU A 133 8.92 1.80 -12.74
C LEU A 133 9.64 0.56 -12.23
N PHE A 134 8.96 -0.59 -12.17
CA PHE A 134 9.53 -1.80 -11.57
C PHE A 134 10.42 -2.61 -12.50
N HIS A 135 10.34 -2.42 -13.81
CA HIS A 135 11.20 -3.11 -14.77
C HIS A 135 12.33 -2.23 -15.32
N ASN A 136 12.11 -0.93 -15.44
CA ASN A 136 13.04 0.00 -16.09
C ASN A 136 13.58 1.10 -15.15
N GLY A 137 13.08 1.18 -13.91
CA GLY A 137 13.45 2.23 -12.95
C GLY A 137 12.86 3.61 -13.25
N MET A 138 12.12 3.74 -14.35
CA MET A 138 11.52 4.99 -14.84
C MET A 138 10.08 4.73 -15.29
N VAL A 139 9.22 5.74 -15.18
CA VAL A 139 7.92 5.73 -15.87
C VAL A 139 8.14 5.78 -17.39
N SER A 140 7.15 5.33 -18.16
CA SER A 140 7.20 5.50 -19.62
C SER A 140 6.97 6.96 -20.05
N SER A 141 7.18 7.25 -21.34
CA SER A 141 7.05 8.59 -21.95
C SER A 141 5.70 9.28 -21.69
N ASP A 142 4.68 8.51 -21.37
CA ASP A 142 3.31 8.98 -21.25
C ASP A 142 3.00 9.51 -19.85
N ILE A 143 3.91 9.41 -18.86
CA ILE A 143 3.66 9.91 -17.50
C ILE A 143 4.40 11.21 -17.26
N ILE A 144 3.66 12.21 -16.80
CA ILE A 144 4.20 13.47 -16.30
C ILE A 144 3.96 13.54 -14.80
N LEU A 145 5.03 13.78 -14.03
CA LEU A 145 4.98 13.98 -12.58
C LEU A 145 5.18 15.45 -12.25
N LYS A 146 4.20 16.04 -11.56
CA LYS A 146 4.31 17.38 -10.97
C LYS A 146 3.38 17.53 -9.77
N ASN A 147 3.89 18.16 -8.71
CA ASN A 147 3.13 18.44 -7.49
C ASN A 147 2.14 19.64 -7.63
N ASP A 148 2.13 20.34 -8.77
CA ASP A 148 1.23 21.48 -9.04
C ASP A 148 -0.10 21.10 -9.73
N PHE A 149 -0.28 19.85 -10.17
CA PHE A 149 -1.55 19.40 -10.77
C PHE A 149 -2.71 19.42 -9.75
N SER A 150 -3.93 19.73 -10.23
CA SER A 150 -5.13 19.83 -9.40
C SER A 150 -5.55 18.50 -8.79
N ASP A 151 -5.41 17.41 -9.55
CA ASP A 151 -5.87 16.08 -9.18
C ASP A 151 -4.69 15.15 -8.94
N ALA A 152 -4.89 14.12 -8.10
CA ALA A 152 -3.87 13.09 -7.87
C ALA A 152 -3.52 12.32 -9.15
N ILE A 153 -4.54 12.01 -9.96
CA ILE A 153 -4.41 11.32 -11.25
C ILE A 153 -5.38 11.95 -12.26
N GLU A 154 -4.82 12.57 -13.30
CA GLU A 154 -5.56 13.07 -14.46
C GLU A 154 -5.21 12.22 -15.68
N ILE A 155 -6.22 11.53 -16.22
CA ILE A 155 -6.12 10.78 -17.47
C ILE A 155 -6.98 11.49 -18.50
N ASN A 156 -6.35 12.16 -19.46
CA ASN A 156 -7.08 12.90 -20.49
C ASN A 156 -7.74 11.92 -21.47
N ASN A 157 -9.04 12.11 -21.70
CA ASN A 157 -9.79 11.32 -22.68
C ASN A 157 -9.23 11.56 -24.10
N VAL A 158 -8.95 10.47 -24.80
CA VAL A 158 -8.42 10.37 -26.18
C VAL A 158 -9.25 11.13 -27.24
N ASN A 159 -10.39 11.73 -26.90
CA ASN A 159 -11.29 12.40 -27.83
C ASN A 159 -11.19 13.93 -27.88
N ARG A 160 -10.19 14.57 -27.25
CA ARG A 160 -10.02 16.04 -27.35
C ARG A 160 -8.55 16.44 -27.46
N ASN A 161 -8.00 16.38 -28.68
CA ASN A 161 -6.86 17.17 -29.20
C ASN A 161 -5.96 17.90 -28.17
N ARG A 162 -5.31 17.21 -27.23
CA ARG A 162 -4.08 17.64 -26.53
C ARG A 162 -3.64 16.59 -25.50
N SER A 163 -2.47 16.02 -25.79
CA SER A 163 -1.65 15.08 -25.01
C SER A 163 -2.32 13.78 -24.58
N ASP A 164 -1.75 12.67 -25.05
CA ASP A 164 -1.98 11.34 -24.49
C ASP A 164 -1.44 11.23 -23.05
N ASP A 165 -0.90 12.26 -22.41
CA ASP A 165 -0.19 12.11 -21.15
C ASP A 165 -1.12 11.77 -19.97
N ILE A 166 -0.64 10.88 -19.10
CA ILE A 166 -1.14 10.60 -17.76
C ILE A 166 -0.40 11.52 -16.81
N LYS A 167 -1.12 12.47 -16.21
CA LYS A 167 -0.55 13.39 -15.23
C LYS A 167 -0.79 12.84 -13.83
N ILE A 168 0.26 12.79 -13.03
CA ILE A 168 0.18 12.33 -11.65
C ILE A 168 0.78 13.42 -10.76
N ASN A 169 0.06 13.75 -9.69
CA ASN A 169 0.56 14.54 -8.58
C ASN A 169 1.00 13.58 -7.46
N PRO A 170 2.31 13.33 -7.28
CA PRO A 170 2.80 12.33 -6.33
C PRO A 170 2.41 12.65 -4.89
N SER A 171 2.48 13.91 -4.49
CA SER A 171 2.11 14.35 -3.14
C SER A 171 0.63 14.12 -2.84
N LYS A 172 -0.27 14.52 -3.76
CA LYS A 172 -1.71 14.29 -3.57
C LYS A 172 -2.07 12.81 -3.61
N LEU A 173 -1.48 12.05 -4.53
CA LEU A 173 -1.69 10.60 -4.59
C LEU A 173 -1.24 9.92 -3.28
N LEU A 174 -0.13 10.36 -2.70
CA LEU A 174 0.35 9.86 -1.41
C LEU A 174 -0.63 10.20 -0.28
N ASP A 175 -1.11 11.44 -0.21
CA ASP A 175 -2.07 11.87 0.80
C ASP A 175 -3.39 11.07 0.68
N ASP A 176 -3.90 10.83 -0.53
CA ASP A 176 -5.08 10.01 -0.79
C ASP A 176 -4.87 8.54 -0.35
N ILE A 177 -3.69 7.98 -0.60
CA ILE A 177 -3.31 6.63 -0.17
C ILE A 177 -3.22 6.52 1.36
N ILE A 178 -2.65 7.52 2.04
CA ILE A 178 -2.56 7.57 3.50
C ILE A 178 -3.98 7.58 4.08
N ASN A 179 -4.86 8.45 3.56
CA ASN A 179 -6.24 8.54 3.99
C ASN A 179 -7.00 7.22 3.78
N HIS A 180 -6.87 6.61 2.61
CA HIS A 180 -7.50 5.32 2.31
C HIS A 180 -6.96 4.20 3.24
N PHE A 181 -5.66 4.20 3.55
CA PHE A 181 -5.09 3.23 4.49
C PHE A 181 -5.61 3.41 5.91
N ASP A 182 -5.67 4.65 6.40
CA ASP A 182 -6.18 4.94 7.73
C ASP A 182 -7.66 4.55 7.88
N GLU A 183 -8.45 4.76 6.83
CA GLU A 183 -9.83 4.26 6.79
C GLU A 183 -9.88 2.73 6.80
N TYR A 184 -9.05 2.05 6.00
CA TYR A 184 -8.99 0.59 5.99
C TYR A 184 -8.64 0.03 7.37
N ILE A 185 -7.65 0.59 8.05
CA ILE A 185 -7.28 0.18 9.41
C ILE A 185 -8.40 0.46 10.41
N ARG A 186 -9.06 1.62 10.32
CA ARG A 186 -10.22 1.96 11.17
C ARG A 186 -11.33 0.92 11.01
N ASN A 187 -11.63 0.54 9.78
CA ASN A 187 -12.63 -0.49 9.45
C ASN A 187 -12.21 -1.88 9.94
N LEU A 188 -10.92 -2.23 9.89
CA LEU A 188 -10.41 -3.48 10.45
C LEU A 188 -10.52 -3.56 11.97
N LYS A 189 -10.31 -2.44 12.67
CA LYS A 189 -10.41 -2.37 14.14
C LYS A 189 -11.86 -2.47 14.66
N GLN A 190 -12.85 -2.28 13.79
CA GLN A 190 -14.27 -2.43 14.14
C GLN A 190 -14.67 -3.91 14.22
N ILE A 191 -15.07 -4.37 15.42
CA ILE A 191 -15.37 -5.79 15.67
C ILE A 191 -16.56 -6.32 14.84
N ASN A 192 -17.50 -5.45 14.47
CA ASN A 192 -18.66 -5.77 13.65
C ASN A 192 -18.34 -5.91 12.14
N ASN A 193 -17.16 -5.49 11.67
CA ASN A 193 -16.69 -5.70 10.30
C ASN A 193 -16.13 -7.13 10.10
N SER A 194 -16.94 -8.13 10.47
CA SER A 194 -16.53 -9.54 10.56
C SER A 194 -16.00 -10.10 9.24
N GLU A 195 -16.59 -9.75 8.11
CA GLU A 195 -16.15 -10.21 6.80
C GLU A 195 -14.78 -9.63 6.41
N LEU A 196 -14.59 -8.32 6.57
CA LEU A 196 -13.33 -7.64 6.27
C LEU A 196 -12.20 -8.18 7.15
N ARG A 197 -12.48 -8.34 8.44
CA ARG A 197 -11.58 -8.92 9.44
C ARG A 197 -11.17 -10.35 9.09
N ARG A 198 -12.14 -11.18 8.68
CA ARG A 198 -11.88 -12.56 8.23
C ARG A 198 -11.02 -12.61 6.96
N LYS A 199 -11.30 -11.75 5.97
CA LYS A 199 -10.52 -11.64 4.73
C LYS A 199 -9.07 -11.23 4.99
N PHE A 200 -8.87 -10.26 5.89
CA PHE A 200 -7.54 -9.87 6.32
C PHE A 200 -6.82 -11.03 7.01
N ASP A 201 -7.47 -11.68 7.99
CA ASP A 201 -6.85 -12.75 8.80
C ASP A 201 -6.43 -13.95 7.95
N SER A 202 -7.21 -14.30 6.93
CA SER A 202 -6.89 -15.41 6.02
C SER A 202 -5.66 -15.15 5.14
N MET A 203 -5.28 -13.88 4.96
CA MET A 203 -4.15 -13.48 4.12
C MET A 203 -2.91 -13.07 4.92
N TYR A 204 -3.10 -12.43 6.07
CA TYR A 204 -2.00 -11.87 6.84
C TYR A 204 -1.44 -12.88 7.86
N SER A 205 -0.17 -13.23 7.70
CA SER A 205 0.59 -14.02 8.66
C SER A 205 2.01 -13.50 8.83
N VAL A 206 2.41 -13.29 10.08
CA VAL A 206 3.82 -13.06 10.46
C VAL A 206 4.45 -14.29 11.10
N VAL A 207 3.71 -15.39 11.21
CA VAL A 207 4.21 -16.70 11.63
C VAL A 207 4.47 -17.62 10.44
#